data_AF-A0A1B6LPI4-F1
#
_entry.id   AF-A0A1B6LPI4-F1
#
_cell.length_a   1.000
_cell.length_b   1.000
_cell.length_c   1.000
_cell.angle_alpha   90.00
_cell.angle_beta   90.00
_cell.angle_gamma   90.00
#
_symmetry.space_group_name_H-M   'P 1'
#
loop_
_entity.id
_entity.type
_entity.pdbx_description
1 polymer ?
#
loop_
_entity_poly.entity_id
_entity_poly.type
_entity_poly.pdbx_seq_one_letter_code
_entity_poly.pdbx_strand_id
1 'polypeptide(L)'
;ENLYTEEDLKNYTEILWKSDSIYKNNDPATKKPKSSRGKKYMNLIKKIWDDKDQIEGSGIKKYSDNKIEYRYIDDLTKLDGIINYIYAQEKAGNNNFLNEKKAIKDFISNKLDELIEKPDGIKYLKRMLPAISSPIMKEGIGLLNDFINNLPFELHVPGYQYLGPGTKLDKRLKRGDPGINPLDKAAMEHDK
;
A
#
# COMPACT_ATOMS: atom_id res chain seq x y z
N GLU A 1 38.05 -23.79 16.27
CA GLU A 1 37.20 -22.66 16.68
C GLU A 1 36.09 -22.48 15.67
N ASN A 2 34.86 -22.25 16.14
CA ASN A 2 33.74 -21.96 15.25
C ASN A 2 33.84 -20.48 14.86
N LEU A 3 34.29 -20.21 13.64
CA LEU A 3 34.64 -18.87 13.15
C LEU A 3 33.44 -17.92 13.00
N TYR A 4 32.21 -18.42 13.14
CA TYR A 4 30.97 -17.69 12.87
C TYR A 4 29.98 -17.91 14.02
N THR A 5 29.30 -16.84 14.41
CA THR A 5 28.18 -16.92 15.37
C THR A 5 26.94 -17.50 14.69
N GLU A 6 25.95 -17.93 15.48
CA GLU A 6 24.67 -18.43 14.93
C GLU A 6 23.95 -17.36 14.08
N GLU A 7 24.06 -16.10 14.49
CA GLU A 7 23.50 -14.96 13.77
C GLU A 7 24.23 -14.72 12.43
N ASP A 8 25.56 -14.86 12.40
CA ASP A 8 26.33 -14.79 11.15
C ASP A 8 25.92 -15.90 10.16
N LEU A 9 25.70 -17.12 10.67
CA LEU A 9 25.28 -18.26 9.87
C LEU A 9 23.87 -18.05 9.28
N LYS A 10 22.97 -17.45 10.06
CA LYS A 10 21.61 -17.12 9.62
C LYS A 10 21.64 -16.04 8.53
N ASN A 11 22.33 -14.93 8.77
CA ASN A 11 22.46 -13.83 7.80
C ASN A 11 23.12 -14.31 6.50
N TYR A 12 24.18 -15.12 6.63
CA TYR A 12 24.86 -15.70 5.48
C TYR A 12 23.96 -16.64 4.66
N THR A 13 23.19 -17.49 5.34
CA THR A 13 22.20 -18.37 4.70
C THR A 13 21.18 -17.56 3.91
N GLU A 14 20.66 -16.50 4.52
CA GLU A 14 19.66 -15.62 3.92
C GLU A 14 20.17 -14.96 2.63
N ILE A 15 21.41 -14.46 2.64
CA ILE A 15 22.07 -13.86 1.47
C ILE A 15 22.20 -14.86 0.33
N LEU A 16 22.57 -16.11 0.63
CA LEU A 16 22.79 -17.14 -0.39
C LEU A 16 21.51 -17.55 -1.12
N TRP A 17 20.38 -17.64 -0.40
CA TRP A 17 19.09 -17.94 -1.00
C TRP A 17 18.54 -16.75 -1.79
N LYS A 18 18.61 -15.53 -1.24
CA LYS A 18 18.10 -14.32 -1.92
C LYS A 18 18.83 -13.97 -3.21
N SER A 19 20.14 -14.21 -3.24
CA SER A 19 20.97 -13.88 -4.40
C SER A 19 21.03 -15.00 -5.44
N ASP A 20 20.25 -16.08 -5.24
CA ASP A 20 20.33 -17.34 -5.98
C ASP A 20 21.74 -17.98 -6.03
N SER A 21 22.67 -17.45 -5.24
CA SER A 21 24.09 -17.83 -5.28
C SER A 21 24.35 -19.24 -4.77
N ILE A 22 23.35 -19.89 -4.19
CA ILE A 22 23.41 -21.29 -3.78
C ILE A 22 23.22 -22.25 -4.97
N TYR A 23 22.54 -21.80 -6.03
CA TYR A 23 22.29 -22.59 -7.23
C TYR A 23 23.50 -22.60 -8.18
N LYS A 24 23.58 -23.66 -8.98
CA LYS A 24 24.56 -23.77 -10.06
C LYS A 24 24.36 -22.61 -11.02
N ASN A 25 25.46 -21.90 -11.33
CA ASN A 25 25.46 -20.69 -12.16
C ASN A 25 24.58 -19.55 -11.63
N ASN A 26 24.24 -19.56 -10.33
CA ASN A 26 23.27 -18.65 -9.73
C ASN A 26 21.89 -18.67 -10.42
N ASP A 27 21.53 -19.82 -11.00
CA ASP A 27 20.27 -20.00 -11.73
C ASP A 27 19.34 -20.98 -10.98
N PRO A 28 18.26 -20.47 -10.35
CA PRO A 28 17.33 -21.29 -9.60
C PRO A 28 16.57 -22.31 -10.46
N ALA A 29 16.42 -22.06 -11.77
CA ALA A 29 15.75 -23.00 -12.69
C ALA A 29 16.49 -24.33 -12.80
N THR A 30 17.81 -24.32 -12.57
CA THR A 30 18.64 -25.53 -12.63
C THR A 30 18.31 -26.53 -11.52
N LYS A 31 17.74 -26.06 -10.39
CA LYS A 31 17.50 -26.83 -9.15
C LYS A 31 18.70 -27.64 -8.67
N LYS A 32 19.91 -27.25 -9.08
CA LYS A 32 21.17 -27.93 -8.78
C LYS A 32 22.01 -27.03 -7.88
N PRO A 33 22.70 -27.56 -6.86
CA PRO A 33 23.59 -26.76 -6.05
C PRO A 33 24.86 -26.40 -6.81
N LYS A 34 25.62 -25.43 -6.29
CA LYS A 34 26.98 -25.19 -6.75
C LYS A 34 27.86 -26.43 -6.60
N SER A 35 28.51 -26.83 -7.68
CA SER A 35 29.46 -27.95 -7.67
C SER A 35 30.82 -27.49 -7.12
N SER A 36 30.95 -27.38 -5.80
CA SER A 36 32.24 -27.17 -5.14
C SER A 36 32.50 -28.29 -4.13
N ARG A 37 33.76 -28.68 -3.94
CA ARG A 37 34.18 -29.65 -2.91
C ARG A 37 35.08 -29.04 -1.83
N GLY A 38 35.19 -27.71 -1.81
CA GLY A 38 36.02 -27.02 -0.82
C GLY A 38 35.50 -27.20 0.61
N LYS A 39 36.38 -27.08 1.62
CA LYS A 39 36.02 -27.21 3.05
C LYS A 39 34.85 -26.32 3.45
N LYS A 40 34.84 -25.06 3.01
CA LYS A 40 33.72 -24.11 3.23
C LYS A 40 32.41 -24.65 2.65
N TYR A 41 32.44 -25.20 1.44
CA TYR A 41 31.25 -25.76 0.82
C TYR A 41 30.73 -26.97 1.59
N MET A 42 31.59 -27.94 1.88
CA MET A 42 31.18 -29.18 2.53
C MET A 42 30.64 -28.97 3.94
N ASN A 43 31.19 -28.03 4.70
CA ASN A 43 30.84 -27.85 6.11
C ASN A 43 29.67 -26.87 6.33
N LEU A 44 29.48 -25.91 5.43
CA LEU A 44 28.51 -24.82 5.59
C LEU A 44 27.44 -24.84 4.50
N ILE A 45 27.85 -24.62 3.25
CA ILE A 45 26.93 -24.45 2.11
C ILE A 45 26.11 -25.72 1.84
N LYS A 46 26.75 -26.89 1.94
CA LYS A 46 26.09 -28.18 1.72
C LYS A 46 24.99 -28.43 2.75
N LYS A 47 25.24 -28.11 4.03
CA LYS A 47 24.23 -28.24 5.09
C LYS A 47 23.04 -27.32 4.84
N ILE A 48 23.30 -26.07 4.43
CA ILE A 48 22.24 -25.11 4.06
C ILE A 48 21.40 -25.64 2.88
N TRP A 49 22.05 -26.22 1.88
CA TRP A 49 21.35 -26.80 0.71
C TRP A 49 20.54 -28.05 1.05
N ASP A 50 21.07 -28.91 1.91
CA ASP A 50 20.40 -30.13 2.34
C ASP A 50 19.17 -29.82 3.23
N ASP A 51 19.12 -28.64 3.86
CA ASP A 51 18.01 -28.13 4.67
C ASP A 51 17.05 -27.16 3.92
N LYS A 52 17.08 -27.20 2.58
CA LYS A 52 16.27 -26.35 1.69
C LYS A 52 14.76 -26.39 1.94
N ASP A 53 14.26 -27.49 2.53
CA ASP A 53 12.83 -27.74 2.73
C ASP A 53 12.29 -27.04 4.01
N GLN A 54 13.16 -26.46 4.84
CA GLN A 54 12.77 -25.64 6.01
C GLN A 54 12.64 -24.14 5.73
N ILE A 55 12.98 -23.70 4.51
CA ILE A 55 13.01 -22.27 4.16
C ILE A 55 11.79 -21.96 3.30
N GLU A 56 10.64 -21.87 3.96
CA GLU A 56 9.51 -21.13 3.39
C GLU A 56 9.93 -19.65 3.31
N GLY A 57 9.83 -19.08 2.09
CA GLY A 57 10.16 -17.69 1.83
C GLY A 57 9.27 -16.75 2.62
N SER A 58 9.61 -16.49 3.88
CA SER A 58 9.05 -15.39 4.64
C SER A 58 9.74 -14.12 4.16
N GLY A 59 8.98 -13.26 3.46
CA GLY A 59 9.44 -11.93 3.11
C GLY A 59 10.11 -11.25 4.31
N ILE A 60 11.21 -10.53 4.04
CA ILE A 60 12.24 -10.07 5.01
C ILE A 60 11.69 -9.26 6.20
N LYS A 61 10.43 -8.85 6.18
CA LYS A 61 9.74 -8.27 7.34
C LYS A 61 8.33 -8.82 7.45
N LYS A 62 8.03 -9.48 8.57
CA LYS A 62 6.66 -9.48 9.08
C LYS A 62 6.34 -8.06 9.53
N TYR A 63 5.20 -7.53 9.11
CA TYR A 63 4.75 -6.21 9.54
C TYR A 63 4.70 -6.14 11.06
N SER A 64 5.37 -5.15 11.63
CA SER A 64 5.04 -4.69 12.98
C SER A 64 4.07 -3.52 12.83
N ASP A 65 2.99 -3.50 13.59
CA ASP A 65 2.08 -2.34 13.71
C ASP A 65 2.73 -1.10 14.37
N ASN A 66 4.05 -1.16 14.62
CA ASN A 66 4.81 -0.07 15.17
C ASN A 66 4.81 1.14 14.22
N LYS A 67 4.56 2.32 14.79
CA LYS A 67 4.56 3.61 14.10
C LYS A 67 5.95 3.85 13.50
N ILE A 68 6.03 4.10 12.19
CA ILE A 68 7.28 4.29 11.44
C ILE A 68 7.96 5.57 11.93
N GLU A 69 9.18 5.46 12.47
CA GLU A 69 9.96 6.58 13.03
C GLU A 69 10.73 7.39 11.97
N TYR A 70 10.95 6.85 10.76
CA TYR A 70 11.74 7.51 9.71
C TYR A 70 10.86 7.95 8.52
N ARG A 71 10.76 9.27 8.27
CA ARG A 71 10.20 9.84 7.04
C ARG A 71 11.26 9.88 5.95
N TYR A 72 11.18 8.97 4.99
CA TYR A 72 12.08 8.93 3.83
C TYR A 72 11.67 9.88 2.69
N ILE A 73 10.51 10.55 2.79
CA ILE A 73 9.94 11.39 1.74
C ILE A 73 9.76 12.82 2.28
N ASP A 74 10.62 13.73 1.84
CA ASP A 74 10.62 15.15 2.20
C ASP A 74 10.35 16.08 1.00
N ASP A 75 10.45 15.57 -0.23
CA ASP A 75 10.36 16.33 -1.48
C ASP A 75 9.49 15.62 -2.54
N LEU A 76 8.68 16.41 -3.25
CA LEU A 76 7.81 15.99 -4.35
C LEU A 76 8.61 15.47 -5.55
N THR A 77 9.79 16.03 -5.82
CA THR A 77 10.66 15.58 -6.93
C THR A 77 11.15 14.14 -6.71
N LYS A 78 11.38 13.77 -5.44
CA LYS A 78 11.75 12.41 -5.06
C LYS A 78 10.53 11.48 -5.05
N LEU A 79 9.34 12.00 -4.77
CA LEU A 79 8.10 11.21 -4.70
C LEU A 79 7.78 10.52 -6.04
N ASP A 80 7.91 11.23 -7.16
CA ASP A 80 7.66 10.65 -8.50
C ASP A 80 8.61 9.48 -8.81
N GLY A 81 9.91 9.66 -8.52
CA GLY A 81 10.91 8.59 -8.67
C GLY A 81 10.60 7.36 -7.80
N ILE A 82 10.14 7.58 -6.56
CA ILE A 82 9.78 6.49 -5.64
C ILE A 82 8.52 5.75 -6.14
N ILE A 83 7.49 6.47 -6.58
CA ILE A 83 6.27 5.85 -7.12
C ILE A 83 6.61 5.02 -8.37
N ASN A 84 7.39 5.59 -9.30
CA ASN A 84 7.81 4.90 -10.52
C ASN A 84 8.64 3.65 -10.22
N TYR A 85 9.53 3.71 -9.22
CA TYR A 85 10.30 2.55 -8.76
C TYR A 85 9.40 1.45 -8.19
N ILE A 86 8.50 1.79 -7.25
CA ILE A 86 7.57 0.81 -6.66
C ILE A 86 6.70 0.19 -7.74
N TYR A 87 6.15 1.00 -8.65
CA TYR A 87 5.35 0.51 -9.76
C TYR A 87 6.10 -0.50 -10.64
N ALA A 88 7.35 -0.21 -11.00
CA ALA A 88 8.19 -1.11 -11.79
C ALA A 88 8.46 -2.44 -11.04
N GLN A 89 8.69 -2.36 -9.73
CA GLN A 89 8.92 -3.54 -8.88
C GLN A 89 7.66 -4.42 -8.76
N GLU A 90 6.49 -3.82 -8.55
CA GLU A 90 5.22 -4.57 -8.48
C GLU A 90 4.88 -5.24 -9.82
N LYS A 91 5.15 -4.56 -10.94
CA LYS A 91 5.02 -5.15 -12.28
C LYS A 91 5.97 -6.33 -12.50
N ALA A 92 7.13 -6.33 -11.85
CA ALA A 92 8.08 -7.43 -11.86
C ALA A 92 7.74 -8.56 -10.86
N GLY A 93 6.62 -8.44 -10.12
CA GLY A 93 6.16 -9.43 -9.14
C GLY A 93 6.64 -9.21 -7.70
N ASN A 94 7.41 -8.15 -7.45
CA ASN A 94 7.86 -7.77 -6.11
C ASN A 94 6.80 -6.89 -5.44
N ASN A 95 6.09 -7.39 -4.43
CA ASN A 95 4.91 -6.69 -3.87
C ASN A 95 5.10 -6.21 -2.41
N ASN A 96 6.32 -6.25 -1.89
CA ASN A 96 6.60 -5.93 -0.47
C ASN A 96 6.83 -4.43 -0.24
N PHE A 97 5.82 -3.60 -0.51
CA PHE A 97 5.92 -2.12 -0.42
C PHE A 97 4.80 -1.46 0.39
N LEU A 98 4.11 -2.18 1.29
CA LEU A 98 2.95 -1.63 2.00
C LEU A 98 3.33 -0.44 2.90
N ASN A 99 4.50 -0.48 3.55
CA ASN A 99 4.94 0.60 4.43
C ASN A 99 5.29 1.85 3.63
N GLU A 100 5.92 1.67 2.48
CA GLU A 100 6.26 2.72 1.52
C GLU A 100 4.99 3.34 0.95
N LYS A 101 4.00 2.53 0.57
CA LYS A 101 2.67 3.00 0.13
C LYS A 101 1.95 3.79 1.23
N LYS A 102 2.00 3.33 2.49
CA LYS A 102 1.45 4.07 3.64
C LYS A 102 2.18 5.40 3.86
N ALA A 103 3.51 5.41 3.78
CA ALA A 103 4.30 6.64 3.90
C ALA A 103 4.01 7.65 2.79
N ILE A 104 3.83 7.19 1.55
CA ILE A 104 3.40 8.03 0.41
C ILE A 104 2.02 8.62 0.68
N LYS A 105 1.07 7.79 1.11
CA LYS A 105 -0.28 8.25 1.48
C LYS A 105 -0.21 9.33 2.56
N ASP A 106 0.50 9.08 3.66
CA ASP A 106 0.61 10.00 4.78
C ASP A 106 1.30 11.31 4.35
N PHE A 107 2.33 11.24 3.51
CA PHE A 107 2.99 12.42 2.95
C PHE A 107 2.02 13.28 2.12
N ILE A 108 1.27 12.65 1.21
CA ILE A 108 0.27 13.34 0.37
C ILE A 108 -0.83 13.94 1.24
N SER A 109 -1.34 13.20 2.23
CA SER A 109 -2.37 13.68 3.15
C SER A 109 -1.90 14.91 3.93
N ASN A 110 -0.71 14.86 4.55
CA ASN A 110 -0.16 16.01 5.27
C ASN A 110 0.00 17.24 4.35
N LYS A 111 0.45 17.04 3.11
CA LYS A 111 0.59 18.13 2.13
C LYS A 111 -0.76 18.70 1.69
N LEU A 112 -1.80 17.87 1.61
CA LEU A 112 -3.17 18.33 1.37
C LEU A 112 -3.69 19.13 2.56
N ASP A 113 -3.45 18.69 3.79
CA ASP A 113 -3.84 19.43 5.00
C ASP A 113 -3.20 20.84 5.01
N GLU A 114 -1.89 20.93 4.76
CA GLU A 114 -1.17 22.20 4.60
C GLU A 114 -1.74 23.10 3.49
N LEU A 115 -2.30 22.50 2.42
CA LEU A 115 -2.91 23.25 1.32
C LEU A 115 -4.29 23.78 1.68
N ILE A 116 -5.08 23.01 2.43
CA ILE A 116 -6.45 23.34 2.81
C ILE A 116 -6.47 24.49 3.83
N GLU A 117 -5.47 24.56 4.72
CA GLU A 117 -5.33 25.64 5.70
C GLU A 117 -5.08 27.01 5.07
N LYS A 118 -4.67 27.07 3.80
CA LYS A 118 -4.44 28.34 3.09
C LYS A 118 -5.77 29.03 2.76
N PRO A 119 -5.82 30.37 2.69
CA PRO A 119 -7.03 31.10 2.33
C PRO A 119 -7.64 30.67 0.98
N ASP A 120 -6.79 30.25 0.04
CA ASP A 120 -7.17 29.74 -1.28
C ASP A 120 -7.25 28.20 -1.35
N GLY A 121 -7.24 27.49 -0.22
CA GLY A 121 -7.17 26.02 -0.17
C GLY A 121 -8.24 25.32 -1.03
N ILE A 122 -9.47 25.81 -0.96
CA ILE A 122 -10.60 25.32 -1.77
C ILE A 122 -10.35 25.50 -3.29
N LYS A 123 -9.71 26.58 -3.70
CA LYS A 123 -9.37 26.82 -5.11
C LYS A 123 -8.36 25.79 -5.61
N TYR A 124 -7.39 25.41 -4.78
CA TYR A 124 -6.42 24.37 -5.13
C TYR A 124 -7.07 22.99 -5.20
N LEU A 125 -7.92 22.64 -4.23
CA LEU A 125 -8.69 21.38 -4.27
C LEU A 125 -9.55 21.28 -5.53
N LYS A 126 -10.27 22.35 -5.88
CA LYS A 126 -11.08 22.41 -7.11
C LYS A 126 -10.26 22.12 -8.37
N ARG A 127 -9.00 22.55 -8.41
CA ARG A 127 -8.09 22.30 -9.53
C ARG A 127 -7.56 20.86 -9.56
N MET A 128 -7.36 20.24 -8.40
CA MET A 128 -6.85 18.86 -8.28
C MET A 128 -7.94 17.81 -8.51
N LEU A 129 -9.19 18.12 -8.15
CA LEU A 129 -10.30 17.18 -8.19
C LEU A 129 -10.45 16.43 -9.53
N PRO A 130 -10.40 17.07 -10.71
CA PRO A 130 -10.53 16.36 -11.99
C PRO A 130 -9.42 15.34 -12.26
N ALA A 131 -8.20 15.60 -11.77
CA ALA A 131 -7.06 14.71 -11.97
C ALA A 131 -7.19 13.42 -11.13
N ILE A 132 -7.81 13.52 -9.95
CA ILE A 132 -8.06 12.38 -9.06
C ILE A 132 -9.34 11.64 -9.47
N SER A 133 -10.38 12.38 -9.86
CA SER A 133 -11.68 11.79 -10.18
C SER A 133 -11.69 11.12 -11.55
N SER A 134 -10.93 11.63 -12.54
CA SER A 134 -10.98 11.08 -13.89
C SER A 134 -10.52 9.62 -13.99
N PRO A 135 -9.43 9.16 -13.33
CA PRO A 135 -9.08 7.75 -13.29
C PRO A 135 -10.15 6.88 -12.61
N ILE A 136 -10.66 7.34 -11.46
CA ILE A 136 -11.69 6.62 -10.67
C ILE A 136 -13.01 6.51 -11.45
N MET A 137 -13.38 7.54 -12.21
CA MET A 137 -14.60 7.58 -13.04
C MET A 137 -14.43 6.87 -14.40
N LYS A 138 -13.20 6.63 -14.86
CA LYS A 138 -12.91 5.92 -16.12
C LYS A 138 -12.91 4.40 -15.95
N GLU A 139 -12.57 3.92 -14.75
CA GLU A 139 -12.79 2.52 -14.40
C GLU A 139 -14.28 2.29 -14.09
N GLY A 140 -14.79 1.08 -14.37
CA GLY A 140 -16.23 0.80 -14.39
C GLY A 140 -16.98 1.18 -13.10
N ILE A 141 -18.30 1.34 -13.22
CA ILE A 141 -19.27 1.77 -12.19
C ILE A 141 -19.02 1.11 -10.80
N GLY A 142 -18.51 -0.12 -10.76
CA GLY A 142 -18.20 -0.84 -9.52
C GLY A 142 -17.19 -0.12 -8.62
N LEU A 143 -16.06 0.36 -9.15
CA LEU A 143 -15.03 1.01 -8.32
C LEU A 143 -15.46 2.39 -7.83
N LEU A 144 -16.25 3.12 -8.63
CA LEU A 144 -16.83 4.39 -8.20
C LEU A 144 -17.87 4.18 -7.09
N ASN A 145 -18.74 3.17 -7.22
CA ASN A 145 -19.71 2.83 -6.19
C ASN A 145 -19.04 2.37 -4.90
N ASP A 146 -18.02 1.50 -5.01
CA ASP A 146 -17.24 1.06 -3.86
C ASP A 146 -16.54 2.25 -3.18
N PHE A 147 -15.98 3.18 -3.96
CA PHE A 147 -15.37 4.39 -3.42
C PHE A 147 -16.39 5.26 -2.68
N ILE A 148 -17.54 5.56 -3.30
CA ILE A 148 -18.61 6.38 -2.69
C ILE A 148 -19.14 5.73 -1.40
N ASN A 149 -19.37 4.42 -1.42
CA ASN A 149 -19.90 3.66 -0.28
C ASN A 149 -18.91 3.59 0.90
N ASN A 150 -17.61 3.68 0.64
CA ASN A 150 -16.57 3.64 1.67
C ASN A 150 -16.10 5.03 2.13
N LEU A 151 -16.73 6.12 1.70
CA LEU A 151 -16.39 7.46 2.19
C LEU A 151 -16.68 7.56 3.70
N PRO A 152 -15.73 8.06 4.53
CA PRO A 152 -15.95 8.21 5.96
C PRO A 152 -16.94 9.34 6.30
N PHE A 153 -17.28 10.18 5.32
CA PHE A 153 -18.20 11.31 5.42
C PHE A 153 -19.27 11.25 4.31
N GLU A 154 -20.38 11.95 4.51
CA GLU A 154 -21.47 12.04 3.54
C GLU A 154 -21.23 13.25 2.64
N LEU A 155 -21.33 13.09 1.32
CA LEU A 155 -21.05 14.16 0.36
C LEU A 155 -22.33 14.98 0.11
N HIS A 156 -22.85 15.57 1.18
CA HIS A 156 -24.10 16.32 1.15
C HIS A 156 -23.96 17.66 0.45
N VAL A 157 -25.00 18.04 -0.29
CA VAL A 157 -25.19 19.43 -0.67
C VAL A 157 -25.39 20.25 0.61
N PRO A 158 -24.62 21.33 0.83
CA PRO A 158 -24.74 22.15 2.02
C PRO A 158 -26.18 22.64 2.23
N GLY A 159 -26.71 22.46 3.44
CA GLY A 159 -28.09 22.86 3.78
C GLY A 159 -29.17 21.84 3.39
N TYR A 160 -28.81 20.65 2.92
CA TYR A 160 -29.74 19.56 2.61
C TYR A 160 -29.53 18.36 3.54
N GLN A 161 -30.62 17.65 3.89
CA GLN A 161 -30.61 16.49 4.79
C GLN A 161 -30.60 15.14 4.09
N TYR A 162 -30.90 15.06 2.80
CA TYR A 162 -30.94 13.79 2.07
C TYR A 162 -30.24 13.88 0.71
N LEU A 163 -29.98 15.10 0.23
CA LEU A 163 -29.40 15.31 -1.09
C LEU A 163 -27.87 15.21 -1.10
N GLY A 164 -27.36 14.01 -1.38
CA GLY A 164 -25.94 13.76 -1.61
C GLY A 164 -25.60 12.26 -1.70
N PRO A 165 -24.51 11.86 -2.35
CA PRO A 165 -24.06 10.48 -2.30
C PRO A 165 -23.47 10.12 -0.93
N GLY A 166 -23.67 8.87 -0.53
CA GLY A 166 -23.21 8.36 0.77
C GLY A 166 -24.07 8.78 1.97
N THR A 167 -25.27 9.33 1.75
CA THR A 167 -26.25 9.65 2.81
C THR A 167 -26.52 8.42 3.68
N LYS A 168 -26.32 8.53 5.00
CA LYS A 168 -26.65 7.43 5.93
C LYS A 168 -28.15 7.44 6.26
N LEU A 169 -28.97 7.10 5.26
CA LEU A 169 -30.43 7.18 5.30
C LEU A 169 -31.01 6.55 6.57
N ASP A 170 -30.67 5.31 6.88
CA ASP A 170 -31.18 4.58 8.06
C ASP A 170 -30.97 5.35 9.37
N LYS A 171 -29.84 6.04 9.52
CA LYS A 171 -29.53 6.80 10.74
C LYS A 171 -30.39 8.06 10.83
N ARG A 172 -30.61 8.74 9.70
CA ARG A 172 -31.43 9.95 9.61
C ARG A 172 -32.91 9.64 9.80
N LEU A 173 -33.40 8.55 9.20
CA LEU A 173 -34.78 8.07 9.40
C LEU A 173 -35.03 7.65 10.85
N LYS A 174 -34.10 6.92 11.48
CA LYS A 174 -34.20 6.57 12.91
C LYS A 174 -34.19 7.79 13.84
N ARG A 175 -33.49 8.86 13.44
CA ARG A 175 -33.46 10.12 14.18
C ARG A 175 -34.73 10.98 13.95
N GLY A 176 -35.46 10.75 12.86
CA GLY A 176 -36.67 11.50 12.52
C GLY A 176 -36.40 12.81 11.78
N ASP A 177 -35.28 12.90 11.09
CA ASP A 177 -34.82 14.07 10.33
C ASP A 177 -35.82 14.41 9.19
N PRO A 178 -36.46 15.59 9.15
CA PRO A 178 -37.38 15.94 8.07
C PRO A 178 -36.63 16.49 6.84
N GLY A 179 -37.08 16.16 5.63
CA GLY A 179 -36.59 16.82 4.42
C GLY A 179 -36.80 18.34 4.49
N ILE A 180 -35.76 19.12 4.24
CA ILE A 180 -35.76 20.58 4.48
C ILE A 180 -36.63 21.33 3.45
N ASN A 181 -36.69 20.83 2.22
CA ASN A 181 -37.46 21.42 1.12
C ASN A 181 -38.03 20.31 0.21
N PRO A 182 -38.90 20.62 -0.77
CA PRO A 182 -39.52 19.60 -1.61
C PRO A 182 -38.51 18.69 -2.34
N LEU A 183 -37.37 19.25 -2.76
CA LEU A 183 -36.31 18.49 -3.42
C LEU A 183 -35.61 17.52 -2.45
N ASP A 184 -35.33 17.98 -1.23
CA ASP A 184 -34.73 17.17 -0.17
C ASP A 184 -35.69 16.07 0.33
N LYS A 185 -36.99 16.37 0.36
CA LYS A 185 -38.03 15.39 0.65
C LYS A 185 -38.14 14.35 -0.46
N ALA A 186 -38.06 14.75 -1.72
CA ALA A 186 -38.04 13.83 -2.85
C ALA A 186 -36.79 12.93 -2.82
N ALA A 187 -35.62 13.48 -2.46
CA ALA A 187 -34.40 12.68 -2.25
C ALA A 187 -34.57 11.66 -1.11
N MET A 188 -35.14 12.08 0.03
CA MET A 188 -35.48 11.18 1.13
C MET A 188 -36.42 10.04 0.70
N GLU A 189 -37.45 10.34 -0.11
CA GLU A 189 -38.42 9.37 -0.59
C GLU A 189 -37.85 8.43 -1.66
N HIS A 190 -36.94 8.91 -2.50
CA HIS A 190 -36.24 8.09 -3.49
C HIS A 190 -35.33 7.03 -2.84
N ASP A 191 -34.62 7.41 -1.79
CA ASP A 191 -33.63 6.53 -1.15
C ASP A 191 -34.27 5.51 -0.18
N LYS A 192 -35.53 5.75 0.24
CA LYS A 192 -36.34 4.84 1.09
C LYS A 192 -36.76 3.58 0.36
#